data_AF-A0A6A7S072-F1
#
_entry.id   AF-A0A6A7S072-F1
#
_cell.length_a   1.000
_cell.length_b   1.000
_cell.length_c   1.000
_cell.angle_alpha   90.00
_cell.angle_beta   90.00
_cell.angle_gamma   90.00
#
_symmetry.space_group_name_H-M   'P 1'
#
loop_
_entity.id
_entity.type
_entity.pdbx_description
1 polymer ?
#
loop_
_entity_poly.entity_id
_entity_poly.type
_entity_poly.pdbx_seq_one_letter_code
_entity_poly.pdbx_strand_id
1 'polypeptide(L)'
;WEKRDGVDVGTLDEHFSWSDGSTSRRVWTITRVDAARYIGVADDVVGEAHGEAAGNALRWRYVLALPVDGRVWNVDFDDWMFLIDEQVMLNRSEMRKFGFRLGEVSLSFRKR
;
A
#
# COMPACT_ATOMS: atom_id res chain seq x y z
N TRP A 1 10.11 7.47 -10.51
CA TRP A 1 9.54 8.81 -10.39
C TRP A 1 9.71 9.52 -11.71
N GLU A 2 8.64 10.10 -12.22
CA GLU A 2 8.56 10.83 -13.49
C GLU A 2 7.74 12.10 -13.24
N LYS A 3 8.09 13.22 -13.87
CA LYS A 3 7.21 14.40 -13.86
C LYS A 3 6.12 14.26 -14.90
N ARG A 4 4.85 14.35 -14.49
CA ARG A 4 3.68 14.40 -15.35
C ARG A 4 2.88 15.65 -15.00
N ASP A 5 2.69 16.55 -15.97
CA ASP A 5 2.01 17.85 -15.78
C ASP A 5 2.52 18.68 -14.58
N GLY A 6 3.83 18.59 -14.32
CA GLY A 6 4.49 19.30 -13.22
C GLY A 6 4.46 18.59 -11.86
N VAL A 7 3.80 17.44 -11.76
CA VAL A 7 3.67 16.63 -10.53
C VAL A 7 4.58 15.39 -10.59
N ASP A 8 5.18 15.03 -9.47
CA ASP A 8 6.01 13.82 -9.38
C ASP A 8 5.12 12.57 -9.23
N VAL A 9 5.26 11.62 -10.16
CA VAL A 9 4.53 10.36 -10.20
C VAL A 9 5.49 9.18 -10.12
N GLY A 10 5.28 8.29 -9.16
CA GLY A 10 6.03 7.06 -8.95
C GLY A 10 5.23 5.83 -9.36
N THR A 11 5.92 4.78 -9.76
CA THR A 11 5.33 3.46 -9.97
C THR A 11 5.98 2.49 -8.99
N LEU A 12 5.17 1.71 -8.28
CA LEU A 12 5.62 0.60 -7.45
C LEU A 12 4.96 -0.69 -7.97
N ASP A 13 5.77 -1.59 -8.50
CA ASP A 13 5.36 -2.87 -9.08
C ASP A 13 5.66 -3.99 -8.09
N GLU A 14 4.61 -4.44 -7.41
CA GLU A 14 4.70 -5.44 -6.36
C GLU A 14 4.31 -6.81 -6.90
N HIS A 15 5.16 -7.80 -6.63
CA HIS A 15 4.91 -9.20 -6.94
C HIS A 15 4.78 -9.99 -5.64
N PHE A 16 3.61 -10.60 -5.42
CA PHE A 16 3.32 -11.40 -4.24
C PHE A 16 3.41 -12.88 -4.56
N SER A 17 4.04 -13.62 -3.66
CA SER A 17 4.01 -15.09 -3.64
C SER A 17 3.34 -15.53 -2.36
N TRP A 18 2.26 -16.30 -2.50
CA TRP A 18 1.44 -16.75 -1.38
C TRP A 18 1.85 -18.16 -0.94
N SER A 19 1.51 -18.52 0.31
CA SER A 19 1.87 -19.84 0.88
C SER A 19 1.16 -21.01 0.21
N ASP A 20 0.04 -20.76 -0.48
CA ASP A 20 -0.67 -21.73 -1.30
C ASP A 20 -0.05 -21.91 -2.70
N GLY A 21 1.06 -21.21 -2.99
CA GLY A 21 1.76 -21.23 -4.27
C GLY A 21 1.16 -20.32 -5.33
N SER A 22 0.05 -19.63 -5.06
CA SER A 22 -0.48 -18.62 -5.96
C SER A 22 0.43 -17.38 -6.00
N THR A 23 0.32 -16.61 -7.07
CA THR A 23 0.99 -15.32 -7.21
C THR A 23 -0.02 -14.23 -7.53
N SER A 24 0.25 -13.03 -7.07
CA SER A 24 -0.49 -11.85 -7.50
C SER A 24 0.46 -10.70 -7.78
N ARG A 25 -0.05 -9.67 -8.45
CA ARG A 25 0.70 -8.47 -8.79
C ARG A 25 -0.17 -7.26 -8.45
N ARG A 26 0.43 -6.24 -7.85
CA ARG A 26 -0.19 -4.94 -7.65
C ARG A 26 0.73 -3.87 -8.21
N VAL A 27 0.17 -3.00 -9.05
CA VAL A 27 0.93 -1.89 -9.63
C VAL A 27 0.34 -0.58 -9.11
N TRP A 28 1.05 0.06 -8.20
CA TRP A 28 0.69 1.37 -7.71
C TRP A 28 1.16 2.46 -8.67
N THR A 29 0.27 3.41 -8.96
CA THR A 29 0.64 4.74 -9.43
C THR A 29 0.50 5.72 -8.27
N ILE A 30 1.63 6.27 -7.81
CA ILE A 30 1.72 7.13 -6.63
C ILE A 30 1.99 8.56 -7.09
N THR A 31 1.10 9.48 -6.76
CA THR A 31 1.24 10.91 -7.03
C THR A 31 1.67 11.62 -5.76
N ARG A 32 2.76 12.38 -5.83
CA ARG A 32 3.19 13.27 -4.74
C ARG A 32 2.33 14.53 -4.76
N VAL A 33 1.52 14.72 -3.73
CA VAL A 33 0.66 15.91 -3.60
C VAL A 33 1.45 17.09 -3.06
N ASP A 34 2.30 16.85 -2.06
CA ASP A 34 3.24 17.84 -1.53
C ASP A 34 4.44 17.15 -0.82
N ALA A 35 5.14 17.88 0.05
CA ALA A 35 6.31 17.37 0.76
C ALA A 35 6.04 16.12 1.63
N ALA A 36 4.82 15.97 2.14
CA ALA A 36 4.45 14.92 3.10
C ALA A 36 3.25 14.08 2.65
N ARG A 37 2.44 14.55 1.69
CA ARG A 37 1.22 13.87 1.26
C ARG A 37 1.33 13.21 -0.10
N TYR A 38 0.71 12.04 -0.21
CA TYR A 38 0.72 11.20 -1.40
C TYR A 38 -0.68 10.65 -1.66
N ILE A 39 -1.00 10.44 -2.94
CA ILE A 39 -2.19 9.74 -3.40
C ILE A 39 -1.74 8.51 -4.19
N GLY A 40 -2.37 7.37 -3.98
CA GLY A 40 -2.08 6.14 -4.73
C GLY A 40 -3.31 5.56 -5.39
N VAL A 41 -3.14 4.99 -6.57
CA VAL A 41 -4.16 4.17 -7.22
C VAL A 41 -3.54 2.84 -7.65
N ALA A 42 -4.32 1.78 -7.57
CA ALA A 42 -4.00 0.45 -8.08
C ALA A 42 -5.30 -0.23 -8.56
N ASP A 43 -5.18 -1.30 -9.33
CA ASP A 43 -6.30 -2.01 -9.96
C ASP A 43 -7.22 -2.72 -8.96
N ASP A 44 -6.69 -3.13 -7.82
CA ASP A 44 -7.41 -3.78 -6.73
C ASP A 44 -7.75 -2.83 -5.57
N VAL A 45 -7.56 -1.53 -5.75
CA VAL A 45 -7.88 -0.50 -4.75
C VAL A 45 -9.18 0.20 -5.12
N VAL A 46 -10.11 0.29 -4.16
CA VAL A 46 -11.36 1.01 -4.34
C VAL A 46 -11.13 2.48 -4.07
N GLY A 47 -11.12 3.28 -5.14
CA GLY A 47 -10.88 4.73 -5.07
C GLY A 47 -9.38 5.05 -4.97
N GLU A 48 -9.01 5.81 -3.96
CA GLU A 48 -7.64 6.28 -3.77
C GLU A 48 -7.07 5.83 -2.42
N ALA A 49 -5.78 5.56 -2.41
CA ALA A 49 -4.99 5.46 -1.21
C ALA A 49 -4.48 6.84 -0.79
N HIS A 50 -4.48 7.12 0.51
CA HIS A 50 -3.97 8.36 1.07
C HIS A 50 -2.75 8.10 1.96
N GLY A 51 -1.64 8.73 1.59
CA GLY A 51 -0.36 8.64 2.28
C GLY A 51 0.00 9.93 3.01
N GLU A 52 0.45 9.81 4.26
CA GLU A 52 1.00 10.89 5.07
C GLU A 52 2.36 10.48 5.64
N ALA A 53 3.42 11.21 5.29
CA ALA A 53 4.79 10.95 5.74
C ALA A 53 5.23 11.96 6.81
N ALA A 54 5.89 11.45 7.86
CA ALA A 54 6.50 12.26 8.90
C ALA A 54 7.79 11.58 9.41
N GLY A 55 8.93 12.25 9.23
CA GLY A 55 10.23 11.67 9.57
C GLY A 55 10.52 10.42 8.74
N ASN A 56 10.76 9.29 9.41
CA ASN A 56 10.99 7.99 8.77
C ASN A 56 9.70 7.15 8.62
N ALA A 57 8.54 7.70 8.97
CA ALA A 57 7.26 6.99 8.93
C ALA A 57 6.40 7.46 7.75
N LEU A 58 5.65 6.53 7.16
CA LEU A 58 4.58 6.76 6.19
C LEU A 58 3.34 5.99 6.65
N ARG A 59 2.23 6.69 6.86
CA ARG A 59 0.92 6.08 7.08
C ARG A 59 0.17 6.04 5.76
N TRP A 60 -0.27 4.87 5.33
CA TRP A 60 -0.90 4.62 4.05
C TRP A 60 -2.25 3.94 4.25
N ARG A 61 -3.34 4.62 3.86
CA ARG A 61 -4.70 4.14 4.09
C ARG A 61 -5.42 3.96 2.78
N TYR A 62 -6.09 2.81 2.60
CA TYR A 62 -6.80 2.49 1.37
C TYR A 62 -7.85 1.40 1.62
N VAL A 63 -8.74 1.21 0.64
CA VAL A 63 -9.71 0.13 0.63
C VAL A 63 -9.29 -0.89 -0.42
N LEU A 64 -9.01 -2.12 0.00
CA LEU A 64 -8.63 -3.21 -0.88
C LEU A 64 -9.86 -4.03 -1.30
N ALA A 65 -10.00 -4.28 -2.60
CA ALA A 65 -10.98 -5.21 -3.18
C ALA A 65 -10.41 -6.64 -3.14
N LEU A 66 -10.49 -7.28 -1.98
CA LEU A 66 -9.88 -8.59 -1.73
C LEU A 66 -10.78 -9.75 -2.23
N PRO A 67 -10.35 -10.59 -3.20
CA PRO A 67 -11.08 -11.79 -3.57
C PRO A 67 -10.97 -12.87 -2.49
N VAL A 68 -12.10 -13.36 -1.99
CA VAL A 68 -12.21 -14.44 -0.99
C VAL A 68 -13.37 -15.36 -1.39
N ASP A 69 -13.07 -16.64 -1.63
CA ASP A 69 -14.06 -17.69 -1.95
C ASP A 69 -15.08 -17.30 -3.04
N GLY A 70 -14.60 -16.69 -4.12
CA GLY A 70 -15.44 -16.26 -5.26
C GLY A 70 -16.26 -14.99 -5.01
N ARG A 71 -16.02 -14.28 -3.90
CA ARG A 71 -16.61 -12.97 -3.59
C ARG A 71 -15.52 -11.92 -3.42
N VAL A 72 -15.80 -10.67 -3.78
CA VAL A 72 -14.90 -9.55 -3.53
C VAL A 72 -15.31 -8.84 -2.24
N TRP A 73 -14.36 -8.71 -1.32
CA TRP A 73 -14.53 -8.05 -0.03
C TRP A 73 -13.76 -6.74 -0.04
N ASN A 74 -14.49 -5.63 0.14
CA ASN A 74 -13.84 -4.35 0.44
C ASN A 74 -13.37 -4.38 1.90
N VAL A 75 -12.07 -4.20 2.09
CA VAL A 75 -11.37 -4.25 3.38
C VAL A 75 -10.57 -2.96 3.54
N ASP A 76 -10.74 -2.28 4.66
CA ASP A 76 -9.98 -1.09 5.02
C ASP A 76 -8.58 -1.51 5.50
N PHE A 77 -7.53 -0.92 4.94
CA PHE A 77 -6.14 -1.09 5.34
C PHE A 77 -5.61 0.21 5.95
N ASP A 78 -4.92 0.08 7.08
CA ASP A 78 -4.16 1.16 7.74
C ASP A 78 -2.72 0.69 7.95
N ASP A 79 -1.86 1.09 7.02
CA ASP A 79 -0.49 0.63 6.91
C ASP A 79 0.46 1.67 7.50
N TRP A 80 1.23 1.26 8.50
CA TRP A 80 2.35 2.04 9.01
C TRP A 80 3.66 1.48 8.48
N MET A 81 4.30 2.25 7.62
CA MET A 81 5.62 1.96 7.07
C MET A 81 6.68 2.77 7.80
N PHE A 82 7.75 2.12 8.25
CA PHE A 82 8.88 2.72 8.93
C PHE A 82 10.17 2.38 8.18
N LEU A 83 10.85 3.41 7.68
CA LEU A 83 12.17 3.27 7.10
C LEU A 83 13.18 3.07 8.24
N ILE A 84 13.82 1.91 8.26
CA ILE A 84 14.81 1.54 9.28
C ILE A 84 16.18 2.03 8.87
N ASP A 85 16.54 1.80 7.61
CA ASP A 85 17.77 2.28 6.98
C ASP A 85 17.55 2.43 5.46
N GLU A 86 18.61 2.71 4.71
CA GLU A 86 18.54 2.91 3.26
C GLU A 86 18.13 1.65 2.46
N GLN A 87 18.15 0.47 3.09
CA GLN A 87 17.84 -0.82 2.49
C GLN A 87 16.55 -1.44 3.00
N VAL A 88 16.14 -1.18 4.25
CA VAL A 88 15.05 -1.88 4.92
C VAL A 88 13.95 -0.93 5.35
N MET A 89 12.72 -1.26 4.97
CA MET A 89 11.50 -0.63 5.46
C MET A 89 10.59 -1.71 6.07
N LEU A 90 10.13 -1.50 7.29
CA LEU A 90 9.13 -2.36 7.92
C LEU A 90 7.75 -1.79 7.68
N ASN A 91 6.76 -2.66 7.55
CA ASN A 91 5.36 -2.27 7.39
C ASN A 91 4.49 -3.10 8.33
N ARG A 92 3.56 -2.43 8.98
CA ARG A 92 2.55 -3.02 9.85
C ARG A 92 1.18 -2.55 9.39
N SER A 93 0.37 -3.49 8.95
CA SER A 93 -0.96 -3.26 8.38
C SER A 93 -2.04 -3.75 9.30
N GLU A 94 -2.98 -2.88 9.67
CA GLU A 94 -4.23 -3.30 10.30
C GLU A 94 -5.37 -3.38 9.27
N MET A 95 -6.10 -4.50 9.27
CA MET A 95 -7.23 -4.73 8.35
C MET A 95 -8.55 -4.63 9.10
N ARG A 96 -9.50 -3.87 8.56
CA ARG A 96 -10.86 -3.72 9.11
C ARG A 96 -11.93 -3.92 8.05
N LYS A 97 -13.11 -4.33 8.49
CA LYS A 97 -14.32 -4.38 7.66
C LYS A 97 -15.53 -4.01 8.49
N PHE A 98 -16.32 -3.06 8.03
CA PHE A 98 -17.48 -2.53 8.77
C PHE A 98 -17.12 -2.11 10.20
N GLY A 99 -15.91 -1.58 10.41
CA GLY A 99 -15.38 -1.18 11.72
C GLY A 99 -14.75 -2.31 12.56
N PHE A 100 -14.98 -3.57 12.22
CA PHE A 100 -14.42 -4.73 12.93
C PHE A 100 -13.00 -5.05 12.46
N ARG A 101 -12.09 -5.29 13.41
CA ARG A 101 -10.71 -5.72 13.11
C ARG A 101 -10.72 -7.16 12.60
N LEU A 102 -10.19 -7.36 11.40
CA LEU A 102 -10.06 -8.68 10.78
C LEU A 102 -8.70 -9.33 11.07
N GLY A 103 -7.65 -8.52 11.18
CA GLY A 103 -6.31 -9.04 11.41
C GLY A 103 -5.23 -7.98 11.27
N GLU A 104 -3.99 -8.43 11.33
CA GLU A 104 -2.79 -7.62 11.17
C GLU A 104 -1.78 -8.37 10.30
N VAL A 105 -1.05 -7.64 9.46
CA VAL A 105 0.05 -8.17 8.64
C VAL A 105 1.31 -7.37 8.95
N SER A 106 2.45 -8.04 8.99
CA SER A 106 3.76 -7.38 9.08
C SER A 106 4.62 -7.80 7.90
N LEU A 107 5.15 -6.80 7.17
CA LEU A 107 5.98 -6.97 5.99
C LEU A 107 7.34 -6.32 6.20
N SER A 108 8.36 -6.88 5.56
CA SER A 108 9.69 -6.27 5.45
C SER A 108 10.02 -6.09 3.98
N PHE A 109 10.17 -4.83 3.59
CA PHE A 109 10.61 -4.45 2.26
C PHE A 109 12.12 -4.27 2.28
N ARG A 110 12.79 -4.88 1.30
CA ARG A 110 14.23 -4.73 1.10
C ARG A 110 14.53 -4.20 -0.29
N LYS A 111 15.26 -3.09 -0.36
CA LYS A 111 15.79 -2.54 -1.62
C LYS A 111 16.78 -3.53 -2.23
N ARG A 112 16.62 -3.85 -3.51
CA ARG A 112 17.54 -4.67 -4.31
C ARG A 112 18.19 -3.83 -5.40
#